data_AF-A0A194QW72-F1
#
_entry.id   AF-A0A194QW72-F1
#
_cell.length_a   1.000
_cell.length_b   1.000
_cell.length_c   1.000
_cell.angle_alpha   90.00
_cell.angle_beta   90.00
_cell.angle_gamma   90.00
#
_symmetry.space_group_name_H-M   'P 1'
#
loop_
_entity.id
_entity.type
_entity.pdbx_description
1 polymer ?
#
loop_
_entity_poly.entity_id
_entity_poly.type
_entity_poly.pdbx_seq_one_letter_code
_entity_poly.pdbx_strand_id
1 'polypeptide(L)'
;MTQDKGGEVEGERKPNENDALYAPREHRSNQFISKESLNIKPLSKDLEWSPEASQGVGATGVAGCESVPTDMASTSSEERAIRRWPADHPLPPPRWGAPRPALRLSLQQYEDLVAKAEAILSRLVVSENYDSVNNFLTLYDTYMASSDETLKEFFPKYNPPIRAHKHTCVGLGMEVMKRLKVLEKDFPGITKSMMLVSCDENIQDLLDYTTSSPGPQGFLIETEKDHVMVAIHVKIGDRHGVFLSDLGYHISRVVTVMADRCYPHTGWFTQSDEPHCRKEYNYQFNVQNSNYVEWHERETRGSVVKERLSLIPDEVVDEVEQCNDQLRLRDGELLSILKRLATIMADQEYMTELLEVNDRIVQLSAGN
;
A
#
# COMPACT_ATOMS: atom_id res chain seq x y z
N MET A 1 -74.03 31.17 37.68
CA MET A 1 -73.11 31.67 38.71
C MET A 1 -71.73 31.73 38.05
N THR A 2 -71.48 32.81 37.30
CA THR A 2 -70.72 34.03 37.72
C THR A 2 -69.22 33.74 37.77
N GLN A 3 -68.32 34.42 37.07
CA GLN A 3 -68.38 35.61 36.20
C GLN A 3 -66.97 35.75 35.56
N ASP A 4 -66.87 36.15 34.28
CA ASP A 4 -66.23 37.39 33.75
C ASP A 4 -64.71 37.60 34.09
N LYS A 5 -63.83 38.14 33.24
CA LYS A 5 -63.98 38.91 31.99
C LYS A 5 -62.59 39.21 31.37
N GLY A 6 -62.62 39.50 30.06
CA GLY A 6 -61.76 40.50 29.38
C GLY A 6 -60.55 39.90 28.66
N GLY A 7 -60.26 40.23 27.41
CA GLY A 7 -60.76 41.25 26.49
C GLY A 7 -59.71 41.43 25.39
N GLU A 8 -60.19 41.72 24.18
CA GLU A 8 -59.48 41.89 22.89
C GLU A 8 -58.22 42.77 22.93
N VAL A 9 -57.31 42.60 21.95
CA VAL A 9 -56.93 43.65 20.97
C VAL A 9 -56.13 42.98 19.82
N GLU A 10 -56.71 43.03 18.61
CA GLU A 10 -55.96 42.95 17.35
C GLU A 10 -55.06 44.19 17.19
N GLY A 11 -53.79 43.97 16.89
CA GLY A 11 -52.84 45.04 16.59
C GLY A 11 -51.86 44.60 15.52
N GLU A 12 -52.09 45.05 14.29
CA GLU A 12 -51.18 44.96 13.16
C GLU A 12 -49.75 45.39 13.56
N ARG A 13 -48.76 44.52 13.34
CA ARG A 13 -47.35 44.92 13.23
C ARG A 13 -46.87 44.74 11.81
N LYS A 14 -46.48 45.87 11.21
CA LYS A 14 -45.73 45.97 9.96
C LYS A 14 -44.43 45.14 10.03
N PRO A 15 -43.94 44.62 8.90
CA PRO A 15 -42.80 43.71 8.86
C PRO A 15 -41.50 44.45 9.19
N ASN A 16 -40.67 43.81 10.01
CA ASN A 16 -39.28 44.23 10.21
C ASN A 16 -38.46 43.72 9.02
N GLU A 17 -37.86 44.65 8.28
CA GLU A 17 -36.78 44.37 7.33
C GLU A 17 -35.58 43.83 8.12
N ASN A 18 -35.37 42.50 8.11
CA ASN A 18 -34.05 41.86 8.28
C ASN A 18 -34.02 40.32 8.13
N ASP A 19 -35.11 39.65 7.76
CA ASP A 19 -35.07 38.22 7.42
C ASP A 19 -34.89 38.01 5.91
N ALA A 20 -33.71 38.37 5.41
CA ALA A 20 -33.23 37.96 4.10
C ALA A 20 -31.92 37.22 4.30
N LEU A 21 -31.98 35.90 4.48
CA LEU A 21 -30.95 34.89 4.16
C LEU A 21 -31.36 33.58 4.82
N TYR A 22 -32.21 32.78 4.17
CA TYR A 22 -32.22 31.31 4.17
C TYR A 22 -33.47 30.83 3.42
N ALA A 23 -33.32 30.65 2.10
CA ALA A 23 -34.24 29.88 1.27
C ALA A 23 -33.46 28.73 0.61
N PRO A 24 -34.00 27.50 0.59
CA PRO A 24 -33.31 26.33 0.07
C PRO A 24 -33.31 26.35 -1.46
N ARG A 25 -32.14 26.20 -2.09
CA ARG A 25 -32.03 26.09 -3.55
C ARG A 25 -32.18 24.63 -3.99
N GLU A 26 -33.07 24.48 -4.95
CA GLU A 26 -33.56 23.26 -5.59
C GLU A 26 -32.46 22.41 -6.25
N HIS A 27 -32.73 21.10 -6.26
CA HIS A 27 -32.03 20.07 -7.03
C HIS A 27 -31.90 20.43 -8.51
N ARG A 28 -30.66 20.54 -8.99
CA ARG A 28 -30.35 20.41 -10.42
C ARG A 28 -29.93 18.97 -10.72
N SER A 29 -30.76 18.34 -11.53
CA SER A 29 -30.59 17.07 -12.23
C SER A 29 -29.21 16.91 -12.89
N ASN A 30 -28.56 15.78 -12.61
CA ASN A 30 -27.41 15.25 -13.36
C ASN A 30 -27.81 14.98 -14.81
N GLN A 31 -27.20 15.70 -15.75
CA GLN A 31 -27.20 15.31 -17.16
C GLN A 31 -26.16 14.20 -17.36
N PHE A 32 -26.65 13.03 -17.76
CA PHE A 32 -25.89 11.90 -18.28
C PHE A 32 -25.02 12.33 -19.46
N ILE A 33 -23.71 12.09 -19.38
CA ILE A 33 -22.81 12.09 -20.55
C ILE A 33 -22.83 10.67 -21.13
N SER A 34 -23.23 10.55 -22.40
CA SER A 34 -23.36 9.29 -23.13
C SER A 34 -22.01 8.62 -23.42
N LYS A 35 -22.00 7.29 -23.44
CA LYS A 35 -20.85 6.37 -23.60
C LYS A 35 -20.13 6.40 -24.96
N GLU A 36 -20.38 7.38 -25.85
CA GLU A 36 -19.87 7.36 -27.24
C GLU A 36 -18.67 8.27 -27.52
N SER A 37 -18.06 8.91 -26.52
CA SER A 37 -16.98 9.88 -26.72
C SER A 37 -15.57 9.41 -26.31
N LEU A 38 -15.36 8.12 -25.99
CA LEU A 38 -14.03 7.58 -25.69
C LEU A 38 -13.60 6.54 -26.73
N ASN A 39 -13.10 7.03 -27.86
CA ASN A 39 -12.52 6.21 -28.91
C ASN A 39 -11.05 5.88 -28.56
N ILE A 40 -10.83 4.89 -27.69
CA ILE A 40 -9.49 4.42 -27.31
C ILE A 40 -9.19 3.12 -28.06
N LYS A 41 -8.22 3.16 -28.98
CA LYS A 41 -7.71 1.98 -29.67
C LYS A 41 -6.92 1.08 -28.69
N PRO A 42 -7.03 -0.25 -28.79
CA PRO A 42 -6.24 -1.17 -27.96
C PRO A 42 -4.76 -1.08 -28.37
N LEU A 43 -3.88 -0.86 -27.38
CA LEU A 43 -2.43 -0.92 -27.56
C LEU A 43 -1.94 -2.36 -27.40
N SER A 44 -1.10 -2.75 -28.34
CA SER A 44 -0.66 -4.09 -28.69
C SER A 44 0.38 -4.71 -27.73
N LYS A 45 0.25 -6.03 -27.56
CA LYS A 45 1.26 -7.09 -27.35
C LYS A 45 2.43 -6.80 -26.40
N ASP A 46 2.26 -7.32 -25.18
CA ASP A 46 3.22 -8.03 -24.33
C ASP A 46 4.69 -7.98 -24.75
N LEU A 47 5.46 -7.18 -24.01
CA LEU A 47 6.91 -7.34 -23.91
C LEU A 47 7.21 -7.91 -22.53
N GLU A 48 7.40 -9.22 -22.47
CA GLU A 48 7.78 -9.95 -21.27
C GLU A 48 9.13 -9.45 -20.73
N TRP A 49 9.21 -9.27 -19.42
CA TRP A 49 10.43 -8.91 -18.70
C TRP A 49 11.31 -10.15 -18.53
N SER A 50 12.54 -10.11 -19.05
CA SER A 50 13.56 -11.14 -18.80
C SER A 50 14.63 -10.63 -17.83
N PRO A 51 14.98 -11.35 -16.74
CA PRO A 51 16.00 -10.93 -15.80
C PRO A 51 17.35 -11.57 -16.15
N GLU A 52 18.13 -10.93 -17.03
CA GLU A 52 19.52 -11.36 -17.24
C GLU A 52 20.46 -10.56 -16.33
N ALA A 53 20.82 -11.20 -15.21
CA ALA A 53 22.00 -10.83 -14.44
C ALA A 53 23.25 -11.29 -15.21
N SER A 54 24.18 -10.36 -15.42
CA SER A 54 25.46 -10.58 -16.09
C SER A 54 26.29 -11.66 -15.38
N GLN A 55 26.41 -12.83 -16.01
CA GLN A 55 27.40 -13.84 -15.67
C GLN A 55 28.80 -13.36 -16.10
N GLY A 56 29.75 -13.51 -15.18
CA GLY A 56 31.14 -13.10 -15.36
C GLY A 56 31.85 -13.87 -16.47
N VAL A 57 32.56 -13.15 -17.33
CA VAL A 57 33.50 -13.71 -18.28
C VAL A 57 34.90 -13.50 -17.73
N GLY A 58 35.59 -14.61 -17.43
CA GLY A 58 37.01 -14.60 -17.15
C GLY A 58 37.82 -14.39 -18.43
N ALA A 59 38.85 -13.55 -18.36
CA ALA A 59 39.99 -13.62 -19.26
C ALA A 59 41.25 -13.10 -18.55
N THR A 60 42.27 -13.93 -18.64
CA THR A 60 43.66 -13.79 -18.23
C THR A 60 44.39 -12.57 -18.81
N GLY A 61 45.32 -11.98 -18.03
CA GLY A 61 46.66 -11.70 -18.56
C GLY A 61 47.21 -10.26 -18.52
N VAL A 62 47.99 -9.98 -17.47
CA VAL A 62 49.33 -9.32 -17.45
C VAL A 62 49.49 -7.79 -17.70
N ALA A 63 50.05 -7.17 -16.65
CA ALA A 63 51.02 -6.06 -16.55
C ALA A 63 50.57 -4.59 -16.56
N GLY A 64 50.73 -3.97 -15.38
CA GLY A 64 51.69 -2.87 -15.19
C GLY A 64 51.14 -1.46 -15.02
N CYS A 65 51.10 -0.97 -13.77
CA CYS A 65 51.70 0.29 -13.29
C CYS A 65 50.96 0.82 -12.05
N GLU A 66 51.73 1.45 -11.16
CA GLU A 66 51.49 1.72 -9.75
C GLU A 66 50.48 2.84 -9.45
N SER A 67 49.71 2.73 -8.35
CA SER A 67 49.94 3.50 -7.11
C SER A 67 48.68 3.71 -6.24
N VAL A 68 48.96 3.78 -4.92
CA VAL A 68 48.20 4.31 -3.77
C VAL A 68 47.30 3.31 -3.00
N PRO A 69 47.59 3.08 -1.69
CA PRO A 69 46.81 2.19 -0.83
C PRO A 69 45.54 2.89 -0.35
N THR A 70 44.38 2.26 -0.55
CA THR A 70 43.14 2.64 0.15
C THR A 70 42.80 1.51 1.11
N ASP A 71 42.80 1.84 2.39
CA ASP A 71 42.56 0.95 3.52
C ASP A 71 41.22 0.20 3.43
N MET A 72 41.32 -1.11 3.69
CA MET A 72 40.43 -1.92 4.53
C MET A 72 38.92 -1.91 4.24
N ALA A 73 38.51 -2.62 3.19
CA ALA A 73 37.26 -3.36 3.22
C ALA A 73 37.49 -4.70 3.96
N SER A 74 37.62 -4.62 5.29
CA SER A 74 37.54 -5.78 6.17
C SER A 74 36.07 -6.17 6.30
N THR A 75 35.54 -6.95 5.35
CA THR A 75 34.28 -7.67 5.57
C THR A 75 34.55 -8.70 6.66
N SER A 76 34.01 -8.46 7.86
CA SER A 76 34.17 -9.37 8.98
C SER A 76 33.54 -10.72 8.66
N SER A 77 34.02 -11.78 9.29
CA SER A 77 33.44 -13.13 9.18
C SER A 77 31.95 -13.18 9.55
N GLU A 78 31.44 -12.18 10.26
CA GLU A 78 30.03 -12.04 10.67
C GLU A 78 29.13 -11.64 9.49
N GLU A 79 29.53 -10.71 8.61
CA GLU A 79 28.75 -10.38 7.39
C GLU A 79 28.56 -11.58 6.45
N ARG A 80 29.48 -12.55 6.52
CA ARG A 80 29.41 -13.79 5.74
C ARG A 80 28.50 -14.84 6.40
N ALA A 81 28.38 -14.82 7.72
CA ALA A 81 27.49 -15.71 8.49
C ALA A 81 26.02 -15.24 8.40
N ILE A 82 25.78 -13.91 8.36
CA ILE A 82 24.47 -13.26 8.26
C ILE A 82 23.74 -13.54 6.92
N ARG A 83 24.44 -14.05 5.90
CA ARG A 83 23.86 -14.35 4.57
C ARG A 83 23.30 -15.76 4.41
N ARG A 84 23.43 -16.64 5.40
CA ARG A 84 22.83 -17.97 5.33
C ARG A 84 21.42 -17.87 5.88
N TRP A 85 20.42 -18.10 5.02
CA TRP A 85 19.04 -18.37 5.42
C TRP A 85 19.09 -19.47 6.50
N PRO A 86 18.73 -19.16 7.77
CA PRO A 86 18.71 -20.20 8.80
C PRO A 86 17.73 -21.29 8.37
N ALA A 87 18.12 -22.57 8.51
CA ALA A 87 17.29 -23.69 8.06
C ALA A 87 15.90 -23.70 8.71
N ASP A 88 15.79 -23.10 9.90
CA ASP A 88 14.58 -22.99 10.68
C ASP A 88 13.86 -21.64 10.50
N HIS A 89 14.27 -20.76 9.59
CA HIS A 89 13.57 -19.49 9.36
C HIS A 89 12.57 -19.63 8.21
N PRO A 90 11.31 -19.18 8.33
CA PRO A 90 10.31 -19.39 7.28
C PRO A 90 10.57 -18.55 6.01
N LEU A 91 11.27 -17.42 6.13
CA LEU A 91 11.58 -16.50 5.03
C LEU A 91 13.09 -16.19 4.95
N PRO A 92 13.61 -15.81 3.78
CA PRO A 92 15.01 -15.39 3.67
C PRO A 92 15.25 -14.05 4.40
N PRO A 93 16.44 -13.81 4.97
CA PRO A 93 16.76 -12.53 5.61
C PRO A 93 16.53 -11.34 4.66
N PRO A 94 16.02 -10.19 5.17
CA PRO A 94 15.71 -9.04 4.34
C PRO A 94 16.99 -8.43 3.75
N ARG A 95 16.88 -7.94 2.52
CA ARG A 95 17.98 -7.29 1.80
C ARG A 95 17.66 -5.84 1.53
N TRP A 96 18.33 -4.96 2.27
CA TRP A 96 18.16 -3.51 2.12
C TRP A 96 18.92 -2.96 0.91
N GLY A 97 18.28 -2.05 0.18
CA GLY A 97 18.90 -1.32 -0.92
C GLY A 97 19.80 -0.18 -0.41
N ALA A 98 20.63 0.36 -1.31
CA ALA A 98 21.39 1.57 -1.01
C ALA A 98 20.46 2.78 -0.80
N PRO A 99 20.79 3.71 0.11
CA PRO A 99 20.04 4.95 0.29
C PRO A 99 19.84 5.72 -1.01
N ARG A 100 18.64 6.27 -1.22
CA ARG A 100 18.32 7.07 -2.40
C ARG A 100 18.55 8.57 -2.14
N PRO A 101 19.02 9.34 -3.12
CA PRO A 101 19.17 10.79 -2.97
C PRO A 101 17.81 11.48 -2.81
N ALA A 102 17.79 12.61 -2.11
CA ALA A 102 16.61 13.45 -2.04
C ALA A 102 16.38 14.21 -3.35
N LEU A 103 15.14 14.25 -3.81
CA LEU A 103 14.68 15.09 -4.91
C LEU A 103 14.58 16.54 -4.44
N ARG A 104 15.36 17.43 -5.05
CA ARG A 104 15.44 18.85 -4.67
C ARG A 104 14.49 19.68 -5.53
N LEU A 105 13.58 20.40 -4.90
CA LEU A 105 12.51 21.13 -5.57
C LEU A 105 12.28 22.49 -4.88
N SER A 106 11.77 23.45 -5.62
CA SER A 106 11.05 24.59 -5.03
C SER A 106 9.66 24.15 -4.55
N LEU A 107 9.00 24.97 -3.74
CA LEU A 107 7.64 24.68 -3.28
C LEU A 107 6.66 24.52 -4.47
N GLN A 108 6.73 25.43 -5.44
CA GLN A 108 5.89 25.35 -6.65
C GLN A 108 6.12 24.06 -7.43
N GLN A 109 7.38 23.67 -7.64
CA GLN A 109 7.68 22.41 -8.32
C GLN A 109 7.19 21.19 -7.54
N TYR A 110 7.21 21.25 -6.21
CA TYR A 110 6.68 20.18 -5.38
C TYR A 110 5.15 20.05 -5.49
N GLU A 111 4.44 21.17 -5.44
CA GLU A 111 2.98 21.20 -5.66
C GLU A 111 2.60 20.65 -7.04
N ASP A 112 3.33 21.07 -8.07
CA ASP A 112 3.12 20.56 -9.44
C ASP A 112 3.41 19.05 -9.54
N LEU A 113 4.44 18.56 -8.83
CA LEU A 113 4.77 17.13 -8.75
C LEU A 113 3.62 16.36 -8.09
N VAL A 114 3.14 16.82 -6.94
CA VAL A 114 2.03 16.19 -6.21
C VAL A 114 0.79 16.12 -7.09
N ALA A 115 0.39 17.23 -7.72
CA ALA A 115 -0.79 17.26 -8.58
C ALA A 115 -0.70 16.26 -9.75
N LYS A 116 0.47 16.19 -10.41
CA LYS A 116 0.70 15.24 -11.52
C LYS A 116 0.74 13.79 -11.04
N ALA A 117 1.35 13.53 -9.88
CA ALA A 117 1.40 12.21 -9.30
C ALA A 117 0.01 11.73 -8.86
N GLU A 118 -0.78 12.55 -8.17
CA GLU A 118 -2.15 12.20 -7.75
C GLU A 118 -3.06 11.90 -8.95
N ALA A 119 -2.90 12.61 -10.06
CA ALA A 119 -3.61 12.31 -11.30
C ALA A 119 -3.26 10.92 -11.87
N ILE A 120 -2.03 10.46 -11.68
CA ILE A 120 -1.59 9.10 -12.05
C ILE A 120 -2.12 8.07 -11.04
N LEU A 121 -1.97 8.32 -9.74
CA LEU A 121 -2.41 7.43 -8.66
C LEU A 121 -3.92 7.19 -8.68
N SER A 122 -4.71 8.24 -8.94
CA SER A 122 -6.17 8.15 -9.07
C SER A 122 -6.61 7.25 -10.22
N ARG A 123 -5.84 7.20 -11.32
CA ARG A 123 -6.12 6.27 -12.42
C ARG A 123 -5.73 4.84 -12.05
N LEU A 124 -4.61 4.67 -11.35
CA LEU A 124 -4.12 3.36 -10.91
C LEU A 124 -5.07 2.69 -9.92
N VAL A 125 -5.58 3.41 -8.91
CA VAL A 125 -6.58 2.88 -7.96
C VAL A 125 -7.80 2.31 -8.65
N VAL A 126 -8.18 2.90 -9.80
CA VAL A 126 -9.35 2.44 -10.55
C VAL A 126 -8.99 1.33 -11.52
N SER A 127 -7.76 1.23 -12.02
CA SER A 127 -7.38 0.28 -13.06
C SER A 127 -6.71 -0.99 -12.55
N GLU A 128 -6.10 -0.95 -11.37
CA GLU A 128 -5.36 -2.05 -10.78
C GLU A 128 -6.05 -2.52 -9.50
N ASN A 129 -6.30 -3.82 -9.38
CA ASN A 129 -6.89 -4.42 -8.18
C ASN A 129 -5.79 -5.01 -7.29
N TYR A 130 -5.97 -4.89 -5.97
CA TYR A 130 -5.20 -5.66 -5.01
C TYR A 130 -5.63 -7.14 -5.07
N ASP A 131 -4.69 -8.05 -5.27
CA ASP A 131 -4.97 -9.45 -5.56
C ASP A 131 -4.01 -10.41 -4.83
N SER A 132 -4.29 -10.64 -3.54
CA SER A 132 -3.61 -11.69 -2.76
C SER A 132 -4.17 -13.08 -3.07
N VAL A 133 -5.40 -13.19 -3.57
CA VAL A 133 -6.08 -14.46 -3.84
C VAL A 133 -5.36 -15.24 -4.93
N ASN A 134 -4.99 -14.60 -6.05
CA ASN A 134 -4.25 -15.30 -7.09
C ASN A 134 -2.86 -15.74 -6.65
N ASN A 135 -2.20 -15.03 -5.71
CA ASN A 135 -0.94 -15.48 -5.13
C ASN A 135 -1.14 -16.77 -4.34
N PHE A 136 -2.19 -16.83 -3.51
CA PHE A 136 -2.54 -18.04 -2.77
C PHE A 136 -2.84 -19.23 -3.69
N LEU A 137 -3.69 -19.03 -4.72
CA LEU A 137 -3.99 -20.08 -5.70
C LEU A 137 -2.73 -20.58 -6.42
N THR A 138 -1.83 -19.66 -6.78
CA THR A 138 -0.60 -20.00 -7.50
C THR A 138 0.38 -20.77 -6.62
N LEU A 139 0.49 -20.41 -5.33
CA LEU A 139 1.30 -21.14 -4.37
C LEU A 139 0.86 -22.60 -4.32
N TYR A 140 -0.44 -22.85 -4.16
CA TYR A 140 -1.01 -24.20 -4.15
C TYR A 140 -0.74 -24.95 -5.46
N ASP A 141 -1.07 -24.34 -6.62
CA ASP A 141 -0.87 -24.99 -7.92
C ASP A 141 0.61 -25.36 -8.14
N THR A 142 1.54 -24.50 -7.74
CA THR A 142 2.97 -24.73 -7.93
C THR A 142 3.50 -25.80 -6.97
N TYR A 143 3.01 -25.81 -5.73
CA TYR A 143 3.33 -26.86 -4.76
C TYR A 143 2.83 -28.22 -5.23
N MET A 144 1.57 -28.32 -5.63
CA MET A 144 0.96 -29.57 -6.13
C MET A 144 1.61 -30.09 -7.41
N ALA A 145 2.22 -29.20 -8.22
CA ALA A 145 2.99 -29.58 -9.40
C ALA A 145 4.47 -29.90 -9.10
N SER A 146 4.93 -29.65 -7.87
CA SER A 146 6.31 -29.90 -7.45
C SER A 146 6.53 -31.39 -7.14
N SER A 147 7.80 -31.78 -7.03
CA SER A 147 8.18 -33.11 -6.55
C SER A 147 8.41 -33.18 -5.04
N ASP A 148 8.18 -32.08 -4.31
CA ASP A 148 8.41 -32.00 -2.87
C ASP A 148 7.24 -32.67 -2.12
N GLU A 149 7.55 -33.43 -1.08
CA GLU A 149 6.54 -34.22 -0.36
C GLU A 149 5.69 -33.33 0.55
N THR A 150 6.30 -32.29 1.13
CA THR A 150 5.66 -31.39 2.10
C THR A 150 5.76 -29.94 1.63
N LEU A 151 4.77 -29.12 2.01
CA LEU A 151 4.82 -27.68 1.78
C LEU A 151 6.03 -27.06 2.48
N LYS A 152 6.42 -27.60 3.64
CA LYS A 152 7.62 -27.17 4.37
C LYS A 152 8.92 -27.31 3.56
N GLU A 153 9.05 -28.34 2.73
CA GLU A 153 10.20 -28.51 1.83
C GLU A 153 10.13 -27.60 0.60
N PHE A 154 8.92 -27.38 0.10
CA PHE A 154 8.67 -26.58 -1.09
C PHE A 154 8.79 -25.07 -0.83
N PHE A 155 8.19 -24.58 0.24
CA PHE A 155 8.00 -23.15 0.52
C PHE A 155 9.32 -22.35 0.49
N PRO A 156 10.44 -22.84 1.08
CA PRO A 156 11.72 -22.13 1.01
C PRO A 156 12.29 -22.00 -0.42
N LYS A 157 11.87 -22.85 -1.36
CA LYS A 157 12.30 -22.82 -2.76
C LYS A 157 11.38 -21.98 -3.63
N TYR A 158 10.19 -21.67 -3.13
CA TYR A 158 9.17 -20.95 -3.87
C TYR A 158 9.53 -19.47 -3.99
N ASN A 159 9.63 -18.99 -5.23
CA ASN A 159 9.80 -17.57 -5.52
C ASN A 159 8.47 -17.02 -6.06
N PRO A 160 7.71 -16.24 -5.28
CA PRO A 160 6.40 -15.75 -5.72
C PRO A 160 6.55 -14.84 -6.95
N PRO A 161 5.81 -15.10 -8.05
CA PRO A 161 5.93 -14.31 -9.26
C PRO A 161 5.25 -12.95 -9.10
N ILE A 162 5.93 -11.88 -9.53
CA ILE A 162 5.31 -10.55 -9.66
C ILE A 162 4.63 -10.50 -11.03
N ARG A 163 3.30 -10.40 -11.04
CA ARG A 163 2.49 -10.45 -12.26
C ARG A 163 1.84 -9.10 -12.54
N ALA A 164 1.75 -8.74 -13.81
CA ALA A 164 0.95 -7.60 -14.24
C ALA A 164 -0.53 -7.83 -13.89
N HIS A 165 -1.20 -6.80 -13.39
CA HIS A 165 -2.64 -6.79 -13.09
C HIS A 165 -3.10 -7.80 -12.02
N LYS A 166 -2.17 -8.44 -11.31
CA LYS A 166 -2.42 -9.32 -10.17
C LYS A 166 -1.49 -8.89 -9.04
N HIS A 167 -1.70 -7.66 -8.59
CA HIS A 167 -0.72 -6.97 -7.76
C HIS A 167 -1.07 -7.12 -6.28
N THR A 168 -0.08 -7.47 -5.47
CA THR A 168 -0.07 -7.16 -4.02
C THR A 168 0.56 -5.78 -3.80
N CYS A 169 0.76 -5.37 -2.55
CA CYS A 169 1.45 -4.12 -2.20
C CYS A 169 2.79 -3.94 -2.94
N VAL A 170 3.58 -5.02 -3.08
CA VAL A 170 4.86 -5.00 -3.83
C VAL A 170 4.63 -4.73 -5.32
N GLY A 171 3.70 -5.47 -5.94
CA GLY A 171 3.38 -5.31 -7.36
C GLY A 171 2.82 -3.91 -7.67
N LEU A 172 1.94 -3.40 -6.82
CA LEU A 172 1.38 -2.05 -6.93
C LEU A 172 2.47 -1.00 -6.75
N GLY A 173 3.36 -1.15 -5.77
CA GLY A 173 4.49 -0.24 -5.58
C GLY A 173 5.41 -0.18 -6.80
N MET A 174 5.70 -1.33 -7.42
CA MET A 174 6.48 -1.38 -8.66
C MET A 174 5.74 -0.71 -9.83
N GLU A 175 4.43 -0.91 -9.95
CA GLU A 175 3.63 -0.27 -11.00
C GLU A 175 3.54 1.26 -10.78
N VAL A 176 3.40 1.74 -9.54
CA VAL A 176 3.48 3.17 -9.19
C VAL A 176 4.82 3.73 -9.65
N MET A 177 5.94 3.11 -9.26
CA MET A 177 7.26 3.57 -9.67
C MET A 177 7.40 3.62 -11.18
N LYS A 178 6.89 2.61 -11.90
CA LYS A 178 6.88 2.58 -13.37
C LYS A 178 6.06 3.71 -13.96
N ARG A 179 4.87 4.01 -13.44
CA ARG A 179 4.01 5.09 -13.97
C ARG A 179 4.56 6.47 -13.64
N LEU A 180 5.18 6.66 -12.46
CA LEU A 180 5.77 7.95 -12.08
C LEU A 180 7.05 8.28 -12.86
N LYS A 181 7.74 7.31 -13.48
CA LYS A 181 8.90 7.57 -14.35
C LYS A 181 8.63 8.56 -15.47
N VAL A 182 7.38 8.67 -15.96
CA VAL A 182 7.03 9.64 -17.01
C VAL A 182 7.24 11.09 -16.56
N LEU A 183 7.28 11.32 -15.25
CA LEU A 183 7.49 12.63 -14.65
C LEU A 183 8.97 13.05 -14.62
N GLU A 184 9.92 12.17 -14.99
CA GLU A 184 11.36 12.46 -15.00
C GLU A 184 11.72 13.69 -15.84
N LYS A 185 10.98 13.90 -16.94
CA LYS A 185 11.19 15.07 -17.81
C LYS A 185 10.91 16.39 -17.08
N ASP A 186 9.87 16.40 -16.27
CA ASP A 186 9.39 17.60 -15.56
C ASP A 186 10.09 17.76 -14.20
N PHE A 187 10.51 16.64 -13.59
CA PHE A 187 11.20 16.59 -12.30
C PHE A 187 12.44 15.67 -12.38
N PRO A 188 13.54 16.16 -12.98
CA PRO A 188 14.76 15.37 -13.15
C PRO A 188 15.29 14.83 -11.82
N GLY A 189 15.59 13.53 -11.78
CA GLY A 189 16.05 12.82 -10.60
C GLY A 189 14.96 12.08 -9.83
N ILE A 190 13.67 12.24 -10.16
CA ILE A 190 12.57 11.53 -9.48
C ILE A 190 12.79 10.01 -9.53
N THR A 191 13.18 9.45 -10.68
CA THR A 191 13.41 8.01 -10.84
C THR A 191 14.54 7.49 -9.97
N LYS A 192 15.60 8.28 -9.79
CA LYS A 192 16.73 7.93 -8.92
C LYS A 192 16.39 8.05 -7.44
N SER A 193 15.39 8.87 -7.11
CA SER A 193 14.98 9.19 -5.74
C SER A 193 13.87 8.27 -5.21
N MET A 194 13.14 7.59 -6.10
CA MET A 194 12.10 6.61 -5.74
C MET A 194 12.68 5.34 -5.10
N MET A 195 11.99 4.85 -4.07
CA MET A 195 12.28 3.59 -3.39
C MET A 195 11.00 2.92 -2.88
N LEU A 196 11.04 1.60 -2.72
CA LEU A 196 10.10 0.88 -1.87
C LEU A 196 10.64 0.94 -0.44
N VAL A 197 9.74 1.19 0.50
CA VAL A 197 10.03 1.16 1.94
C VAL A 197 9.15 0.11 2.61
N SER A 198 9.68 -0.56 3.62
CA SER A 198 8.93 -1.48 4.46
C SER A 198 8.04 -0.70 5.42
N CYS A 199 6.85 -1.23 5.69
CA CYS A 199 5.87 -0.69 6.61
C CYS A 199 5.52 -1.80 7.60
N ASP A 200 5.91 -1.59 8.86
CA ASP A 200 5.70 -2.56 9.93
C ASP A 200 4.49 -2.10 10.74
N GLU A 201 3.49 -2.98 10.90
CA GLU A 201 2.17 -2.59 11.41
C GLU A 201 1.95 -3.00 12.87
N ASN A 202 2.65 -4.02 13.34
CA ASN A 202 2.43 -4.65 14.65
C ASN A 202 3.59 -4.40 15.64
N ILE A 203 4.13 -3.17 15.65
CA ILE A 203 5.24 -2.80 16.55
C ILE A 203 4.74 -2.76 18.01
N GLN A 204 5.22 -3.68 18.84
CA GLN A 204 4.85 -3.77 20.27
C GLN A 204 5.49 -2.68 21.13
N ASP A 205 6.81 -2.49 21.00
CA ASP A 205 7.56 -1.44 21.69
C ASP A 205 8.17 -0.47 20.67
N LEU A 206 7.49 0.65 20.45
CA LEU A 206 7.92 1.69 19.53
C LEU A 206 9.27 2.31 19.94
N LEU A 207 9.56 2.44 21.24
CA LEU A 207 10.78 3.07 21.72
C LEU A 207 11.98 2.16 21.44
N ASP A 208 11.88 0.89 21.81
CA ASP A 208 12.94 -0.09 21.54
C ASP A 208 13.18 -0.25 20.04
N TYR A 209 12.10 -0.43 19.27
CA TYR A 209 12.16 -0.58 17.83
C TYR A 209 12.85 0.60 17.13
N THR A 210 12.57 1.84 17.56
CA THR A 210 13.12 3.05 16.92
C THR A 210 14.50 3.49 17.44
N THR A 211 14.94 2.99 18.60
CA THR A 211 16.22 3.39 19.22
C THR A 211 17.29 2.29 19.22
N SER A 212 16.90 1.06 18.91
CA SER A 212 17.81 -0.07 18.70
C SER A 212 18.87 0.20 17.63
N SER A 213 20.05 -0.38 17.83
CA SER A 213 21.21 -0.27 16.92
C SER A 213 21.54 -1.65 16.38
N PRO A 214 21.88 -1.81 15.09
CA PRO A 214 22.14 -0.78 14.07
C PRO A 214 20.90 -0.23 13.33
N GLY A 215 19.70 -0.25 13.94
CA GLY A 215 18.44 0.15 13.29
C GLY A 215 17.75 -1.04 12.62
N PRO A 216 16.87 -0.83 11.63
CA PRO A 216 16.09 -1.92 11.01
C PRO A 216 16.96 -2.93 10.24
N GLN A 217 18.21 -2.58 9.94
CA GLN A 217 19.23 -3.49 9.41
C GLN A 217 19.86 -4.41 10.48
N GLY A 218 19.55 -4.19 11.76
CA GLY A 218 19.97 -5.01 12.89
C GLY A 218 19.04 -6.19 13.17
N PHE A 219 17.74 -6.00 12.92
CA PHE A 219 16.69 -6.99 13.16
C PHE A 219 16.53 -8.02 12.04
N LEU A 220 17.61 -8.42 11.38
CA LEU A 220 17.57 -9.23 10.14
C LEU A 220 16.92 -10.62 10.31
N ILE A 221 16.65 -11.05 11.53
CA ILE A 221 16.10 -12.39 11.87
C ILE A 221 14.88 -12.28 12.80
N GLU A 222 14.58 -11.10 13.36
CA GLU A 222 13.60 -10.97 14.46
C GLU A 222 12.39 -10.11 14.11
N THR A 223 12.34 -9.54 12.89
CA THR A 223 11.18 -8.76 12.43
C THR A 223 10.86 -9.07 10.98
N GLU A 224 9.69 -9.66 10.76
CA GLU A 224 9.14 -9.83 9.42
C GLU A 224 8.43 -8.54 8.96
N LYS A 225 8.32 -8.37 7.64
CA LYS A 225 7.80 -7.13 7.02
C LYS A 225 6.45 -7.41 6.36
N ASP A 226 5.44 -6.66 6.77
CA ASP A 226 4.04 -6.96 6.42
C ASP A 226 3.59 -6.19 5.17
N HIS A 227 4.00 -4.93 5.04
CA HIS A 227 3.55 -4.04 3.96
C HIS A 227 4.68 -3.24 3.33
N VAL A 228 4.46 -2.74 2.12
CA VAL A 228 5.40 -1.86 1.41
C VAL A 228 4.68 -0.70 0.75
N MET A 229 5.35 0.46 0.72
CA MET A 229 4.87 1.63 -0.02
C MET A 229 5.99 2.30 -0.82
N VAL A 230 5.61 3.21 -1.72
CA VAL A 230 6.58 4.01 -2.48
C VAL A 230 6.90 5.27 -1.71
N ALA A 231 8.19 5.57 -1.57
CA ALA A 231 8.69 6.79 -0.96
C ALA A 231 9.68 7.53 -1.89
N ILE A 232 9.69 8.86 -1.78
CA ILE A 232 10.71 9.73 -2.34
C ILE A 232 11.13 10.72 -1.25
N HIS A 233 12.40 10.70 -0.85
CA HIS A 233 12.92 11.80 -0.03
C HIS A 233 12.87 13.09 -0.83
N VAL A 234 12.33 14.16 -0.24
CA VAL A 234 12.25 15.47 -0.86
C VAL A 234 12.95 16.52 -0.03
N LYS A 235 13.52 17.51 -0.72
CA LYS A 235 14.10 18.68 -0.09
C LYS A 235 13.51 19.94 -0.76
N ILE A 236 12.70 20.67 0.00
CA ILE A 236 12.01 21.89 -0.45
C ILE A 236 12.72 23.10 0.16
N GLY A 237 13.55 23.77 -0.64
CA GLY A 237 14.54 24.71 -0.09
C GLY A 237 15.49 23.98 0.85
N ASP A 238 15.55 24.40 2.12
CA ASP A 238 16.33 23.70 3.17
C ASP A 238 15.53 22.72 4.02
N ARG A 239 14.23 22.56 3.73
CA ARG A 239 13.32 21.74 4.53
C ARG A 239 13.30 20.32 4.00
N HIS A 240 13.45 19.36 4.90
CA HIS A 240 13.46 17.94 4.60
C HIS A 240 12.05 17.36 4.72
N GLY A 241 11.71 16.43 3.84
CA GLY A 241 10.47 15.69 3.92
C GLY A 241 10.49 14.40 3.12
N VAL A 242 9.36 13.71 3.11
CA VAL A 242 9.15 12.53 2.29
C VAL A 242 7.78 12.61 1.60
N PHE A 243 7.77 12.26 0.33
CA PHE A 243 6.59 11.96 -0.46
C PHE A 243 6.30 10.47 -0.28
N LEU A 244 5.07 10.12 0.05
CA LEU A 244 4.61 8.75 0.21
C LEU A 244 3.42 8.46 -0.70
N SER A 245 3.40 7.26 -1.29
CA SER A 245 2.29 6.72 -2.07
C SER A 245 2.00 5.30 -1.60
N ASP A 246 0.84 5.12 -0.99
CA ASP A 246 0.38 3.85 -0.43
C ASP A 246 -0.85 3.32 -1.19
N LEU A 247 -0.62 2.88 -2.42
CA LEU A 247 -1.68 2.25 -3.21
C LEU A 247 -2.08 0.87 -2.69
N GLY A 248 -1.25 0.21 -1.87
CA GLY A 248 -1.63 -1.06 -1.25
C GLY A 248 -2.82 -0.92 -0.31
N TYR A 249 -2.99 0.27 0.28
CA TYR A 249 -4.20 0.65 1.03
C TYR A 249 -5.16 1.57 0.27
N HIS A 250 -5.09 1.56 -1.06
CA HIS A 250 -5.92 2.36 -1.95
C HIS A 250 -5.91 3.86 -1.64
N ILE A 251 -4.79 4.37 -1.10
CA ILE A 251 -4.60 5.81 -0.88
C ILE A 251 -4.22 6.44 -2.22
N SER A 252 -5.22 6.93 -2.96
CA SER A 252 -5.04 7.51 -4.31
C SER A 252 -4.39 8.90 -4.32
N ARG A 253 -3.82 9.32 -3.19
CA ARG A 253 -3.26 10.65 -2.97
C ARG A 253 -1.82 10.58 -2.51
N VAL A 254 -1.10 11.68 -2.62
CA VAL A 254 0.25 11.77 -2.07
C VAL A 254 0.14 12.18 -0.61
N VAL A 255 0.82 11.43 0.26
CA VAL A 255 1.02 11.84 1.66
C VAL A 255 2.38 12.50 1.78
N THR A 256 2.38 13.77 2.16
CA THR A 256 3.58 14.58 2.34
C THR A 256 3.92 14.70 3.81
N VAL A 257 5.10 14.23 4.20
CA VAL A 257 5.58 14.33 5.58
C VAL A 257 6.78 15.26 5.63
N MET A 258 6.56 16.52 6.03
CA MET A 258 7.66 17.46 6.29
C MET A 258 8.19 17.32 7.71
N ALA A 259 9.51 17.41 7.89
CA ALA A 259 10.19 17.34 9.19
C ALA A 259 9.76 18.45 10.15
N ASP A 260 9.47 19.64 9.62
CA ASP A 260 9.00 20.79 10.40
C ASP A 260 7.48 20.83 10.59
N ARG A 261 6.74 19.85 10.04
CA ARG A 261 5.27 19.75 10.07
C ARG A 261 4.55 20.97 9.46
N CYS A 262 5.26 21.85 8.78
CA CYS A 262 4.68 22.99 8.08
C CYS A 262 4.26 22.58 6.67
N TYR A 263 3.36 23.34 6.06
CA TYR A 263 2.97 23.19 4.65
C TYR A 263 4.21 22.98 3.76
N PRO A 264 4.28 21.96 2.88
CA PRO A 264 3.18 21.15 2.38
C PRO A 264 2.88 19.85 3.16
N HIS A 265 3.21 19.75 4.45
CA HIS A 265 2.84 18.61 5.29
C HIS A 265 1.32 18.32 5.22
N THR A 266 0.94 17.07 4.98
CA THR A 266 -0.46 16.67 4.75
C THR A 266 -1.30 16.70 6.04
N GLY A 267 -0.76 16.24 7.16
CA GLY A 267 -1.52 16.07 8.40
C GLY A 267 -2.59 14.98 8.29
N TRP A 268 -3.64 15.10 9.12
CA TRP A 268 -4.77 14.15 9.11
C TRP A 268 -5.57 14.25 7.82
N PHE A 269 -5.88 13.10 7.22
CA PHE A 269 -6.79 12.99 6.10
C PHE A 269 -7.71 11.78 6.24
N THR A 270 -8.90 11.87 5.66
CA THR A 270 -9.86 10.76 5.65
C THR A 270 -9.50 9.77 4.56
N GLN A 271 -9.30 8.51 4.94
CA GLN A 271 -9.04 7.40 4.03
C GLN A 271 -10.34 6.77 3.54
N SER A 272 -11.30 6.58 4.43
CA SER A 272 -12.65 6.14 4.12
C SER A 272 -13.65 6.83 5.02
N ASP A 273 -14.82 7.11 4.46
CA ASP A 273 -15.95 7.73 5.16
C ASP A 273 -17.20 6.93 4.80
N GLU A 274 -17.35 5.78 5.46
CA GLU A 274 -18.52 4.94 5.33
C GLU A 274 -19.58 5.34 6.36
N PRO A 275 -20.88 5.10 6.10
CA PRO A 275 -21.97 5.56 6.97
C PRO A 275 -21.85 5.20 8.47
N HIS A 276 -21.05 4.19 8.82
CA HIS A 276 -20.86 3.72 10.19
C HIS A 276 -19.40 3.62 10.62
N CYS A 277 -18.47 4.00 9.74
CA CYS A 277 -17.05 3.93 10.02
C CYS A 277 -16.34 5.02 9.22
N ARG A 278 -15.70 5.94 9.95
CA ARG A 278 -14.76 6.89 9.36
C ARG A 278 -13.35 6.54 9.79
N LYS A 279 -12.47 6.31 8.82
CA LYS A 279 -11.03 6.09 9.04
C LYS A 279 -10.23 7.31 8.60
N GLU A 280 -9.38 7.80 9.47
CA GLU A 280 -8.49 8.93 9.22
C GLU A 280 -7.04 8.50 9.49
N TYR A 281 -6.13 8.88 8.60
CA TYR A 281 -4.70 8.60 8.73
C TYR A 281 -3.89 9.88 8.91
N ASN A 282 -2.75 9.78 9.58
CA ASN A 282 -1.77 10.83 9.69
C ASN A 282 -0.36 10.23 9.70
N TYR A 283 0.57 10.86 9.00
CA TYR A 283 1.95 10.41 8.89
C TYR A 283 2.88 11.51 9.38
N GLN A 284 3.78 11.17 10.31
CA GLN A 284 4.72 12.12 10.90
C GLN A 284 6.07 11.44 11.14
N PHE A 285 7.17 12.20 11.06
CA PHE A 285 8.46 11.66 11.51
C PHE A 285 8.39 11.30 13.00
N ASN A 286 9.02 10.18 13.35
CA ASN A 286 9.22 9.82 14.75
C ASN A 286 10.09 10.86 15.44
N VAL A 287 9.72 11.20 16.67
CA VAL A 287 10.34 12.30 17.42
C VAL A 287 11.76 11.96 17.89
N GLN A 288 12.04 10.68 18.11
CA GLN A 288 13.32 10.18 18.63
C GLN A 288 14.29 9.77 17.52
N ASN A 289 13.76 9.32 16.38
CA ASN A 289 14.54 8.87 15.24
C ASN A 289 13.86 9.26 13.92
N SER A 290 14.40 10.29 13.27
CA SER A 290 13.88 10.83 11.99
C SER A 290 14.06 9.90 10.79
N ASN A 291 14.68 8.73 10.96
CA ASN A 291 14.70 7.69 9.94
C ASN A 291 13.36 6.94 9.83
N TYR A 292 12.47 7.09 10.82
CA TYR A 292 11.15 6.47 10.82
C TYR A 292 10.05 7.50 10.58
N VAL A 293 9.05 7.09 9.81
CA VAL A 293 7.77 7.78 9.70
C VAL A 293 6.74 6.92 10.44
N GLU A 294 6.12 7.51 11.43
CA GLU A 294 4.99 6.93 12.14
C GLU A 294 3.72 7.14 11.32
N TRP A 295 2.92 6.09 11.20
CA TRP A 295 1.57 6.13 10.67
C TRP A 295 0.57 5.96 11.82
N HIS A 296 -0.32 6.93 11.95
CA HIS A 296 -1.36 6.96 12.97
C HIS A 296 -2.71 6.78 12.30
N GLU A 297 -3.50 5.82 12.78
CA GLU A 297 -4.90 5.62 12.36
C GLU A 297 -5.85 6.09 13.47
N ARG A 298 -6.94 6.73 13.06
CA ARG A 298 -8.10 7.00 13.90
C ARG A 298 -9.33 6.43 13.22
N GLU A 299 -10.04 5.57 13.93
CA GLU A 299 -11.31 5.03 13.49
C GLU A 299 -12.45 5.55 14.38
N THR A 300 -13.51 6.08 13.76
CA THR A 300 -14.73 6.50 14.46
C THR A 300 -15.88 5.61 14.02
N ARG A 301 -16.41 4.81 14.94
CA ARG A 301 -17.60 3.96 14.73
C ARG A 301 -18.77 4.49 15.57
N GLY A 302 -20.00 4.35 15.08
CA GLY A 302 -21.23 4.74 15.81
C GLY A 302 -21.49 3.90 17.08
N SER A 303 -22.76 3.78 17.52
CA SER A 303 -23.16 3.12 18.79
C SER A 303 -23.99 1.83 18.65
N VAL A 304 -24.08 1.21 17.48
CA VAL A 304 -24.86 -0.03 17.28
C VAL A 304 -24.03 -1.09 16.54
N VAL A 305 -23.77 -2.20 17.23
CA VAL A 305 -23.25 -3.43 16.64
C VAL A 305 -24.41 -4.16 15.97
N LYS A 306 -24.27 -4.52 14.70
CA LYS A 306 -25.22 -5.37 13.98
C LYS A 306 -24.59 -6.74 13.78
N GLU A 307 -24.99 -7.67 14.63
CA GLU A 307 -24.63 -9.08 14.51
C GLU A 307 -25.43 -9.68 13.34
N ARG A 308 -24.74 -10.24 12.34
CA ARG A 308 -25.37 -11.07 11.31
C ARG A 308 -24.88 -12.50 11.46
N LEU A 309 -25.84 -13.39 11.73
CA LEU A 309 -25.72 -14.83 11.57
C LEU A 309 -26.12 -15.15 10.12
N SER A 310 -25.23 -15.76 9.34
CA SER A 310 -25.52 -16.16 7.95
C SER A 310 -25.55 -17.69 7.82
N LEU A 311 -26.67 -18.22 7.35
CA LEU A 311 -26.81 -19.55 6.73
C LEU A 311 -26.77 -19.34 5.20
N ILE A 312 -26.15 -20.25 4.44
CA ILE A 312 -25.96 -20.14 2.98
C ILE A 312 -27.19 -20.73 2.24
N PRO A 313 -28.02 -19.94 1.52
CA PRO A 313 -29.11 -20.42 0.65
C PRO A 313 -28.73 -20.33 -0.84
N ASP A 314 -29.55 -20.90 -1.73
CA ASP A 314 -29.36 -20.93 -3.20
C ASP A 314 -29.33 -19.53 -3.89
N GLU A 315 -29.65 -18.45 -3.18
CA GLU A 315 -29.64 -17.05 -3.66
C GLU A 315 -28.22 -16.46 -3.85
N VAL A 316 -27.16 -17.20 -3.48
CA VAL A 316 -25.77 -16.71 -3.53
C VAL A 316 -25.23 -16.57 -4.95
N VAL A 317 -25.82 -17.22 -5.95
CA VAL A 317 -25.32 -17.12 -7.34
C VAL A 317 -25.46 -15.70 -7.87
N ASP A 318 -26.63 -15.06 -7.67
CA ASP A 318 -26.88 -13.68 -8.11
C ASP A 318 -25.97 -12.68 -7.36
N GLU A 319 -25.71 -12.93 -6.07
CA GLU A 319 -24.78 -12.12 -5.28
C GLU A 319 -23.32 -12.29 -5.75
N VAL A 320 -22.92 -13.52 -6.11
CA VAL A 320 -21.59 -13.81 -6.66
C VAL A 320 -21.45 -13.17 -8.04
N GLU A 321 -22.49 -13.18 -8.88
CA GLU A 321 -22.47 -12.46 -10.17
C GLU A 321 -22.38 -10.95 -9.97
N GLN A 322 -23.14 -10.38 -9.04
CA GLN A 322 -23.04 -8.97 -8.70
C GLN A 322 -21.64 -8.60 -8.17
N CYS A 323 -21.05 -9.45 -7.32
CA CYS A 323 -19.67 -9.27 -6.84
C CYS A 323 -18.65 -9.41 -7.98
N ASN A 324 -18.85 -10.36 -8.89
CA ASN A 324 -18.01 -10.57 -10.05
C ASN A 324 -17.92 -9.29 -10.91
N ASP A 325 -19.06 -8.64 -11.13
CA ASP A 325 -19.14 -7.36 -11.85
C ASP A 325 -18.46 -6.22 -11.08
N GLN A 326 -18.68 -6.11 -9.77
CA GLN A 326 -18.05 -5.07 -8.92
C GLN A 326 -16.52 -5.20 -8.92
N LEU A 327 -16.01 -6.43 -8.90
CA LEU A 327 -14.58 -6.75 -8.99
C LEU A 327 -14.03 -6.67 -10.43
N ARG A 328 -14.90 -6.44 -11.42
CA ARG A 328 -14.58 -6.33 -12.85
C ARG A 328 -13.91 -7.60 -13.40
N LEU A 329 -14.37 -8.75 -12.92
CA LEU A 329 -13.95 -10.06 -13.39
C LEU A 329 -14.79 -10.48 -14.60
N ARG A 330 -14.31 -11.46 -15.38
CA ARG A 330 -15.11 -12.02 -16.49
C ARG A 330 -16.26 -12.86 -15.95
N ASP A 331 -17.31 -13.03 -16.75
CA ASP A 331 -18.48 -13.82 -16.36
C ASP A 331 -18.08 -15.20 -15.80
N GLY A 332 -18.55 -15.50 -14.59
CA GLY A 332 -18.29 -16.75 -13.87
C GLY A 332 -16.87 -16.93 -13.32
N GLU A 333 -15.98 -15.95 -13.47
CA GLU A 333 -14.60 -16.03 -13.00
C GLU A 333 -14.52 -16.06 -11.47
N LEU A 334 -15.31 -15.24 -10.77
CA LEU A 334 -15.37 -15.26 -9.31
C LEU A 334 -15.86 -16.61 -8.78
N LEU A 335 -16.92 -17.17 -9.37
CA LEU A 335 -17.42 -18.48 -8.96
C LEU A 335 -16.37 -19.58 -9.18
N SER A 336 -15.63 -19.52 -10.29
CA SER A 336 -14.51 -20.43 -10.55
C SER A 336 -13.42 -20.30 -9.47
N ILE A 337 -13.04 -19.07 -9.11
CA ILE A 337 -12.09 -18.79 -8.03
C ILE A 337 -12.59 -19.35 -6.69
N LEU A 338 -13.85 -19.08 -6.32
CA LEU A 338 -14.44 -19.56 -5.07
C LEU A 338 -14.46 -21.09 -4.99
N LYS A 339 -14.82 -21.77 -6.09
CA LYS A 339 -14.76 -23.24 -6.16
C LYS A 339 -13.34 -23.77 -5.96
N ARG A 340 -12.34 -23.12 -6.56
CA ARG A 340 -10.93 -23.49 -6.37
C ARG A 340 -10.49 -23.28 -4.92
N LEU A 341 -10.84 -22.14 -4.31
CA LEU A 341 -10.57 -21.88 -2.91
C LEU A 341 -11.19 -22.93 -2.01
N ALA A 342 -12.45 -23.32 -2.25
CA ALA A 342 -13.11 -24.38 -1.50
C ALA A 342 -12.37 -25.72 -1.60
N THR A 343 -11.88 -26.08 -2.80
CA THR A 343 -11.05 -27.29 -2.98
C THR A 343 -9.76 -27.22 -2.17
N ILE A 344 -9.04 -26.10 -2.23
CA ILE A 344 -7.78 -25.91 -1.50
C ILE A 344 -8.03 -25.94 0.01
N MET A 345 -9.07 -25.27 0.49
CA MET A 345 -9.43 -25.26 1.91
C MET A 345 -9.86 -26.63 2.44
N ALA A 346 -10.31 -27.53 1.56
CA ALA A 346 -10.64 -28.91 1.92
C ALA A 346 -9.39 -29.80 2.04
N ASP A 347 -8.26 -29.41 1.45
CA ASP A 347 -6.97 -30.08 1.55
C ASP A 347 -6.37 -29.87 2.95
N GLN A 348 -6.70 -30.79 3.87
CA GLN A 348 -6.34 -30.66 5.29
C GLN A 348 -4.83 -30.70 5.52
N GLU A 349 -4.08 -31.46 4.73
CA GLU A 349 -2.64 -31.60 4.85
C GLU A 349 -1.96 -30.28 4.46
N TYR A 350 -2.27 -29.77 3.27
CA TYR A 350 -1.77 -28.48 2.81
C TYR A 350 -2.14 -27.34 3.77
N MET A 351 -3.40 -27.27 4.21
CA MET A 351 -3.87 -26.20 5.08
C MET A 351 -3.20 -26.25 6.46
N THR A 352 -2.93 -27.44 6.99
CA THR A 352 -2.21 -27.58 8.27
C THR A 352 -0.79 -27.03 8.15
N GLU A 353 -0.04 -27.47 7.14
CA GLU A 353 1.34 -26.99 6.95
C GLU A 353 1.41 -25.49 6.62
N LEU A 354 0.46 -24.99 5.84
CA LEU A 354 0.40 -23.56 5.51
C LEU A 354 0.18 -22.71 6.76
N LEU A 355 -0.73 -23.15 7.64
CA LEU A 355 -0.99 -22.45 8.90
C LEU A 355 0.22 -22.52 9.82
N GLU A 356 0.94 -23.63 9.88
CA GLU A 356 2.20 -23.73 10.65
C GLU A 356 3.27 -22.75 10.13
N VAL A 357 3.42 -22.62 8.81
CA VAL A 357 4.33 -21.63 8.20
C VAL A 357 3.87 -20.21 8.55
N ASN A 358 2.59 -19.92 8.40
CA ASN A 358 2.02 -18.60 8.69
C ASN A 358 2.16 -18.21 10.16
N ASP A 359 1.85 -19.10 11.09
CA ASP A 359 1.98 -18.87 12.54
C ASP A 359 3.43 -18.55 12.91
N ARG A 360 4.39 -19.20 12.25
CA ARG A 360 5.81 -18.91 12.45
C ARG A 360 6.20 -17.53 11.92
N ILE A 361 5.67 -17.12 10.77
CA ILE A 361 5.87 -15.76 10.24
C ILE A 361 5.27 -14.73 11.19
N VAL A 362 4.03 -14.93 11.65
CA VAL A 362 3.34 -14.01 12.57
C VAL A 362 4.08 -13.88 13.90
N GLN A 363 4.59 -14.97 14.46
CA GLN A 363 5.41 -14.93 15.68
C GLN A 363 6.68 -14.08 15.50
N LEU A 364 7.28 -14.10 14.31
CA LEU A 364 8.45 -13.27 13.98
C LEU A 364 8.06 -11.81 13.65
N SER A 365 6.91 -11.56 13.00
CA SER A 365 6.39 -10.20 12.75
C SER A 365 6.07 -9.46 14.05
N ALA A 366 5.57 -10.17 15.06
CA ALA A 366 5.13 -9.55 16.31
C ALA A 366 6.29 -8.99 17.17
N GLY A 367 7.55 -9.37 16.89
CA GLY A 367 8.70 -9.06 17.74
C GLY A 367 8.55 -9.74 19.11
N ASN A 368 9.34 -10.77 19.39
CA ASN A 368 9.29 -11.46 20.69
C ASN A 368 9.60 -10.54 21.87
#